data_AF-A0A951K9W1-F1
#
_entry.id   AF-A0A951K9W1-F1
#
_cell.length_a   1.000
_cell.length_b   1.000
_cell.length_c   1.000
_cell.angle_alpha   90.00
_cell.angle_beta   90.00
_cell.angle_gamma   90.00
#
_symmetry.space_group_name_H-M   'P 1'
#
loop_
_entity.id
_entity.type
_entity.pdbx_description
1 polymer ?
#
loop_
_entity_poly.entity_id
_entity_poly.type
_entity_poly.pdbx_seq_one_letter_code
_entity_poly.pdbx_strand_id
1 'polypeptide(L)'
;MSAVLLTAAAAATPNITYTRSFPGSVPDFIYVNVDRTGSVIYKESLKDEQPLQAHLQDSDTAPLFAMAEKLGYFKPPLESGLKVANTGKKTFRYESEAGVCTEATFNYSTSDIVKALLTRFEQIATTEQAYLELDRTIHYDKLGVNDALAQVESLWLRKELAAPEQFLPLLTRISTHESFMHLVRDRAARLKDEFTAPADRASDPPPSK
;
A
#
# COMPACT_ATOMS: atom_id res chain seq x y z
N MET A 1 -13.45 -46.21 -24.62
CA MET A 1 -13.90 -45.22 -23.62
C MET A 1 -12.89 -44.08 -23.65
N SER A 2 -13.23 -42.97 -24.28
CA SER A 2 -12.34 -41.80 -24.35
C SER A 2 -12.52 -40.97 -23.09
N ALA A 3 -11.45 -40.82 -22.31
CA ALA A 3 -11.41 -39.92 -21.18
C ALA A 3 -11.17 -38.50 -21.68
N VAL A 4 -12.15 -37.61 -21.44
CA VAL A 4 -11.99 -36.17 -21.63
C VAL A 4 -11.29 -35.64 -20.38
N LEU A 5 -10.06 -35.17 -20.53
CA LEU A 5 -9.39 -34.35 -19.51
C LEU A 5 -9.99 -32.94 -19.58
N LEU A 6 -10.79 -32.56 -18.57
CA LEU A 6 -11.07 -31.16 -18.29
C LEU A 6 -9.81 -30.55 -17.67
N THR A 7 -9.11 -29.71 -18.42
CA THR A 7 -8.17 -28.74 -17.87
C THR A 7 -8.98 -27.69 -17.12
N ALA A 8 -8.94 -27.74 -15.79
CA ALA A 8 -9.42 -26.64 -14.97
C ALA A 8 -8.53 -25.42 -15.22
N ALA A 9 -9.07 -24.39 -15.86
CA ALA A 9 -8.44 -23.07 -15.85
C ALA A 9 -8.42 -22.60 -14.38
N ALA A 10 -7.23 -22.29 -13.84
CA ALA A 10 -7.13 -21.63 -12.55
C ALA A 10 -7.86 -20.28 -12.68
N ALA A 11 -8.93 -20.09 -11.90
CA ALA A 11 -9.64 -18.82 -11.86
C ALA A 11 -8.65 -17.74 -11.38
N ALA A 12 -8.57 -16.62 -12.12
CA ALA A 12 -7.72 -15.52 -11.73
C ALA A 12 -8.27 -14.87 -10.45
N THR A 13 -7.41 -14.47 -9.51
CA THR A 13 -7.86 -13.74 -8.32
C THR A 13 -8.32 -12.33 -8.75
N PRO A 14 -9.55 -11.90 -8.41
CA PRO A 14 -9.99 -10.55 -8.70
C PRO A 14 -9.06 -9.52 -8.08
N ASN A 15 -8.78 -8.44 -8.79
CA ASN A 15 -7.87 -7.40 -8.31
C ASN A 15 -8.39 -5.99 -8.59
N ILE A 16 -7.94 -5.03 -7.77
CA ILE A 16 -8.15 -3.60 -7.98
C ILE A 16 -6.78 -2.97 -8.16
N THR A 17 -6.65 -2.19 -9.23
CA THR A 17 -5.47 -1.39 -9.51
C THR A 17 -5.79 0.09 -9.35
N TYR A 18 -4.92 0.80 -8.65
CA TYR A 18 -4.83 2.25 -8.66
C TYR A 18 -3.57 2.68 -9.40
N THR A 19 -3.70 3.65 -10.30
CA THR A 19 -2.55 4.35 -10.85
C THR A 19 -2.69 5.86 -10.71
N ARG A 20 -1.56 6.53 -10.51
CA ARG A 20 -1.45 7.99 -10.56
C ARG A 20 -0.32 8.37 -11.50
N SER A 21 -0.57 9.28 -12.44
CA SER A 21 0.48 9.92 -13.25
C SER A 21 0.42 11.43 -13.04
N PHE A 22 1.53 12.00 -12.58
CA PHE A 22 1.67 13.43 -12.36
C PHE A 22 3.08 13.88 -12.73
N PRO A 23 3.32 14.24 -14.00
CA PRO A 23 4.64 14.64 -14.47
C PRO A 23 5.23 15.79 -13.65
N GLY A 24 6.49 15.63 -13.21
CA GLY A 24 7.20 16.60 -12.38
C GLY A 24 6.99 16.42 -10.87
N SER A 25 6.13 15.50 -10.41
CA SER A 25 6.15 15.07 -9.01
C SER A 25 7.20 13.98 -8.76
N VAL A 26 7.44 13.68 -7.49
CA VAL A 26 8.31 12.59 -7.05
C VAL A 26 7.50 11.64 -6.17
N PRO A 27 7.25 10.40 -6.62
CA PRO A 27 7.42 9.91 -7.99
C PRO A 27 6.42 10.57 -8.95
N ASP A 28 6.70 10.52 -10.25
CA ASP A 28 5.80 11.01 -11.31
C ASP A 28 4.74 9.97 -11.72
N PHE A 29 4.95 8.71 -11.31
CA PHE A 29 4.03 7.62 -11.52
C PHE A 29 3.94 6.72 -10.28
N ILE A 30 2.72 6.27 -9.98
CA ILE A 30 2.43 5.28 -8.94
C ILE A 30 1.53 4.21 -9.54
N TYR A 31 1.82 2.95 -9.22
CA TYR A 31 0.97 1.80 -9.47
C TYR A 31 0.84 0.99 -8.18
N VAL A 32 -0.39 0.75 -7.77
CA VAL A 32 -0.74 -0.14 -6.66
C VAL A 32 -1.76 -1.14 -7.17
N ASN A 33 -1.47 -2.42 -7.11
CA ASN A 33 -2.44 -3.49 -7.34
C ASN A 33 -2.67 -4.24 -6.04
N VAL A 34 -3.94 -4.50 -5.72
CA VAL A 34 -4.35 -5.32 -4.58
C VAL A 34 -5.29 -6.39 -5.08
N ASP A 35 -4.95 -7.65 -4.85
CA ASP A 35 -5.83 -8.77 -5.15
C ASP A 35 -6.75 -9.14 -3.98
N ARG A 36 -7.74 -9.99 -4.23
CA ARG A 36 -8.74 -10.39 -3.23
C ARG A 36 -8.15 -11.19 -2.06
N THR A 37 -6.92 -11.70 -2.17
CA THR A 37 -6.20 -12.37 -1.09
C THR A 37 -5.39 -11.40 -0.23
N GLY A 38 -5.32 -10.12 -0.60
CA GLY A 38 -4.53 -9.11 0.09
C GLY A 38 -3.10 -8.98 -0.45
N SER A 39 -2.73 -9.69 -1.52
CA SER A 39 -1.43 -9.50 -2.17
C SER A 39 -1.35 -8.10 -2.78
N VAL A 40 -0.28 -7.38 -2.47
CA VAL A 40 -0.02 -6.02 -2.98
C VAL A 40 1.18 -6.04 -3.92
N ILE A 41 1.05 -5.33 -5.04
CA ILE A 41 2.17 -5.01 -5.94
C ILE A 41 2.27 -3.48 -6.05
N TYR A 42 3.44 -2.96 -5.74
CA TYR A 42 3.76 -1.53 -5.86
C TYR A 42 4.87 -1.28 -6.87
N LYS A 43 4.70 -0.23 -7.69
CA LYS A 43 5.70 0.24 -8.65
C LYS A 43 5.67 1.76 -8.79
N GLU A 44 6.84 2.36 -9.03
CA GLU A 44 6.96 3.77 -9.46
C GLU A 44 7.14 3.91 -10.98
N SER A 45 7.20 2.79 -11.72
CA SER A 45 7.25 2.75 -13.19
C SER A 45 6.58 1.50 -13.73
N LEU A 46 5.87 1.61 -14.86
CA LEU A 46 5.31 0.43 -15.56
C LEU A 46 6.38 -0.55 -16.05
N LYS A 47 7.61 -0.06 -16.23
CA LYS A 47 8.76 -0.86 -16.68
C LYS A 47 9.55 -1.46 -15.52
N ASP A 48 9.08 -1.28 -14.28
CA ASP A 48 9.72 -1.87 -13.12
C ASP A 48 9.56 -3.40 -13.15
N GLU A 49 10.70 -4.07 -13.29
CA GLU A 49 10.85 -5.53 -13.35
C GLU A 49 10.95 -6.16 -11.95
N GLN A 50 11.17 -5.35 -10.91
CA GLN A 50 11.31 -5.79 -9.52
C GLN A 50 10.32 -5.02 -8.61
N PRO A 51 9.01 -5.25 -8.78
CA PRO A 51 8.03 -4.60 -7.93
C PRO A 51 8.25 -4.92 -6.46
N LEU A 52 7.93 -3.93 -5.62
CA LEU A 52 7.76 -4.20 -4.19
C LEU A 52 6.46 -4.99 -3.98
N GLN A 53 6.53 -5.95 -3.07
CA GLN A 53 5.43 -6.84 -2.73
C GLN A 53 5.17 -6.77 -1.23
N ALA A 54 3.90 -6.66 -0.87
CA ALA A 54 3.44 -6.65 0.50
C ALA A 54 2.15 -7.47 0.61
N HIS A 55 1.66 -7.65 1.84
CA HIS A 55 0.41 -8.37 2.09
C HIS A 55 -0.45 -7.60 3.10
N LEU A 56 -1.68 -7.29 2.69
CA LEU A 56 -2.70 -6.67 3.54
C LEU A 56 -3.50 -7.74 4.26
N GLN A 57 -3.82 -7.48 5.52
CA GLN A 57 -4.76 -8.28 6.29
C GLN A 57 -6.18 -8.15 5.71
N ASP A 58 -7.02 -9.16 5.93
CA ASP A 58 -8.41 -9.16 5.44
C ASP A 58 -9.21 -7.93 5.89
N SER A 59 -8.92 -7.42 7.09
CA SER A 59 -9.54 -6.20 7.64
C SER A 59 -9.28 -4.94 6.80
N ASP A 60 -8.18 -4.92 6.05
CA ASP A 60 -7.80 -3.82 5.16
C ASP A 60 -8.19 -4.11 3.71
N THR A 61 -8.09 -5.37 3.28
CA THR A 61 -8.43 -5.80 1.91
C THR A 61 -9.94 -5.74 1.64
N ALA A 62 -10.78 -6.27 2.53
CA ALA A 62 -12.22 -6.36 2.30
C ALA A 62 -12.90 -4.99 2.07
N PRO A 63 -12.57 -3.92 2.82
CA PRO A 63 -13.11 -2.59 2.56
C PRO A 63 -12.79 -2.03 1.17
N LEU A 64 -11.61 -2.29 0.60
CA LEU A 64 -11.24 -1.83 -0.74
C LEU A 64 -12.22 -2.36 -1.79
N PHE A 65 -12.49 -3.66 -1.72
CA PHE A 65 -13.40 -4.31 -2.65
C PHE A 65 -14.86 -3.95 -2.41
N ALA A 66 -15.29 -3.77 -1.16
CA ALA A 66 -16.63 -3.28 -0.86
C ALA A 66 -16.86 -1.87 -1.42
N MET A 67 -15.86 -1.00 -1.41
CA MET A 67 -15.94 0.32 -2.05
C MET A 67 -15.97 0.21 -3.58
N ALA A 68 -15.14 -0.64 -4.19
CA ALA A 68 -15.15 -0.87 -5.63
C ALA A 68 -16.53 -1.39 -6.12
N GLU A 69 -17.14 -2.31 -5.37
CA GLU A 69 -18.49 -2.81 -5.66
C GLU A 69 -19.54 -1.69 -5.61
N LYS A 70 -19.53 -0.86 -4.56
CA LYS A 70 -20.42 0.32 -4.44
C LYS A 70 -20.23 1.33 -5.57
N LEU A 71 -19.04 1.40 -6.14
CA LEU A 71 -18.72 2.23 -7.31
C LEU A 71 -19.05 1.53 -8.65
N GLY A 72 -19.73 0.38 -8.62
CA GLY A 72 -20.11 -0.37 -9.81
C GLY A 72 -18.89 -0.92 -10.57
N TYR A 73 -17.84 -1.28 -9.83
CA TYR A 73 -16.55 -1.73 -10.37
C TYR A 73 -15.99 -0.77 -11.43
N PHE A 74 -16.14 0.53 -11.22
CA PHE A 74 -15.60 1.58 -12.08
C PHE A 74 -16.16 1.56 -13.52
N LYS A 75 -17.34 0.98 -13.74
CA LYS A 75 -18.07 1.13 -15.02
C LYS A 75 -18.60 2.55 -15.21
N PRO A 76 -19.12 3.25 -14.18
CA PRO A 76 -19.55 4.63 -14.30
C PRO A 76 -18.36 5.61 -14.26
N PRO A 77 -18.49 6.82 -14.85
CA PRO A 77 -17.51 7.88 -14.67
C PRO A 77 -17.37 8.30 -13.20
N LEU A 78 -16.14 8.58 -12.76
CA LEU A 78 -15.84 9.05 -11.39
C LEU A 78 -15.50 10.54 -11.30
N GLU A 79 -15.16 11.16 -12.44
CA GLU A 79 -14.79 12.57 -12.53
C GLU A 79 -15.97 13.50 -12.18
N SER A 80 -15.70 14.57 -11.44
CA SER A 80 -16.76 15.52 -11.03
C SER A 80 -17.15 16.53 -12.11
N GLY A 81 -16.33 16.70 -13.16
CA GLY A 81 -16.50 17.72 -14.20
C GLY A 81 -16.25 19.16 -13.76
N LEU A 82 -15.76 19.37 -12.53
CA LEU A 82 -15.47 20.71 -12.02
C LEU A 82 -14.14 21.22 -12.59
N LYS A 83 -14.08 22.53 -12.87
CA LYS A 83 -12.83 23.18 -13.27
C LYS A 83 -11.94 23.36 -12.06
N VAL A 84 -11.05 22.40 -11.84
CA VAL A 84 -10.06 22.39 -10.74
C VAL A 84 -8.64 22.32 -11.30
N ALA A 85 -7.65 22.60 -10.46
CA ALA A 85 -6.25 22.39 -10.82
C ALA A 85 -5.99 20.91 -11.14
N ASN A 86 -4.98 20.66 -11.99
CA ASN A 86 -4.52 19.31 -12.24
C ASN A 86 -3.74 18.80 -11.01
N THR A 87 -4.19 17.70 -10.44
CA THR A 87 -3.60 17.05 -9.25
C THR A 87 -3.05 15.66 -9.58
N GLY A 88 -2.79 15.40 -10.86
CA GLY A 88 -2.39 14.10 -11.38
C GLY A 88 -3.59 13.30 -11.89
N LYS A 89 -3.38 12.61 -13.02
CA LYS A 89 -4.33 11.70 -13.64
C LYS A 89 -4.39 10.41 -12.81
N LYS A 90 -5.56 10.11 -12.24
CA LYS A 90 -5.80 8.93 -11.41
C LYS A 90 -6.66 7.94 -12.19
N THR A 91 -6.38 6.65 -12.04
CA THR A 91 -7.18 5.59 -12.65
C THR A 91 -7.45 4.51 -11.62
N PHE A 92 -8.71 4.13 -11.46
CA PHE A 92 -9.08 2.87 -10.83
C PHE A 92 -9.43 1.86 -11.90
N ARG A 93 -8.94 0.64 -11.74
CA ARG A 93 -9.25 -0.50 -12.60
C ARG A 93 -9.62 -1.69 -11.74
N TYR A 94 -10.60 -2.45 -12.17
CA TYR A 94 -11.00 -3.72 -11.59
C TYR A 94 -10.84 -4.81 -12.65
N GLU A 95 -10.33 -5.96 -12.23
CA GLU A 95 -10.28 -7.17 -13.02
C GLU A 95 -10.97 -8.29 -12.25
N SER A 96 -11.97 -8.91 -12.87
CA SER A 96 -12.73 -10.03 -12.30
C SER A 96 -12.01 -11.36 -12.49
N GLU A 97 -12.49 -12.39 -11.80
CA GLU A 97 -12.02 -13.77 -11.96
C GLU A 97 -12.15 -14.32 -13.39
N ALA A 98 -13.11 -13.80 -14.16
CA ALA A 98 -13.33 -14.14 -15.55
C ALA A 98 -12.46 -13.33 -16.53
N GLY A 99 -11.54 -12.49 -16.02
CA GLY A 99 -10.68 -11.61 -16.82
C GLY A 99 -11.38 -10.37 -17.38
N VAL A 100 -12.64 -10.13 -17.02
CA VAL A 100 -13.35 -8.90 -17.42
C VAL A 100 -12.73 -7.71 -16.70
N CYS A 101 -12.26 -6.74 -17.48
CA CYS A 101 -11.61 -5.52 -17.00
C CYS A 101 -12.53 -4.30 -17.16
N THR A 102 -12.62 -3.48 -16.12
CA THR A 102 -13.33 -2.19 -16.14
C THR A 102 -12.47 -1.13 -15.47
N GLU A 103 -12.52 0.11 -15.96
CA GLU A 103 -11.70 1.19 -15.43
C GLU A 103 -12.35 2.56 -15.58
N ALA A 104 -12.00 3.46 -14.68
CA ALA A 104 -12.38 4.87 -14.74
C ALA A 104 -11.18 5.75 -14.39
N THR A 105 -10.93 6.73 -15.25
CA THR A 105 -9.93 7.77 -15.05
C THR A 105 -10.59 9.05 -14.53
N PHE A 106 -9.94 9.73 -13.58
CA PHE A 106 -10.37 11.02 -13.06
C PHE A 106 -9.18 11.86 -12.55
N ASN A 107 -9.34 13.19 -12.53
CA ASN A 107 -8.47 14.12 -11.82
C ASN A 107 -9.02 14.40 -10.42
N TYR A 108 -10.34 14.66 -10.33
CA TYR A 108 -11.04 14.97 -9.08
C TYR A 108 -12.44 14.34 -9.03
N SER A 109 -12.87 13.95 -7.83
CA SER A 109 -14.21 13.41 -7.60
C SER A 109 -14.86 14.07 -6.40
N THR A 110 -16.16 14.33 -6.49
CA THR A 110 -16.98 14.79 -5.36
C THR A 110 -17.56 13.63 -4.55
N SER A 111 -17.53 12.41 -5.07
CA SER A 111 -18.03 11.21 -4.38
C SER A 111 -17.15 10.86 -3.18
N ASP A 112 -17.76 10.74 -2.01
CA ASP A 112 -17.03 10.42 -0.78
C ASP A 112 -16.48 8.98 -0.79
N ILE A 113 -17.14 8.05 -1.48
CA ILE A 113 -16.63 6.68 -1.65
C ILE A 113 -15.39 6.67 -2.54
N VAL A 114 -15.36 7.49 -3.59
CA VAL A 114 -14.17 7.62 -4.47
C VAL A 114 -13.01 8.21 -3.68
N LYS A 115 -13.26 9.26 -2.89
CA LYS A 115 -12.24 9.87 -2.03
C LYS A 115 -11.71 8.89 -0.99
N ALA A 116 -12.60 8.14 -0.34
CA ALA A 116 -12.20 7.14 0.66
C ALA A 116 -11.34 6.02 0.05
N LEU A 117 -11.74 5.49 -1.11
CA LEU A 117 -10.95 4.48 -1.82
C LEU A 117 -9.58 5.03 -2.24
N LEU A 118 -9.55 6.25 -2.77
CA LEU A 118 -8.31 6.94 -3.13
C LEU A 118 -7.39 7.11 -1.93
N THR A 119 -7.91 7.56 -0.80
CA THR A 119 -7.14 7.71 0.44
C THR A 119 -6.49 6.40 0.85
N ARG A 120 -7.18 5.26 0.75
CA ARG A 120 -6.59 3.95 1.08
C ARG A 120 -5.46 3.57 0.14
N PHE A 121 -5.62 3.76 -1.16
CA PHE A 121 -4.54 3.48 -2.11
C PHE A 121 -3.33 4.41 -1.97
N GLU A 122 -3.54 5.68 -1.66
CA GLU A 122 -2.47 6.63 -1.37
C GLU A 122 -1.75 6.30 -0.06
N GLN A 123 -2.45 5.79 0.96
CA GLN A 123 -1.85 5.27 2.19
C GLN A 123 -0.96 4.05 1.93
N ILE A 124 -1.42 3.11 1.09
CA ILE A 124 -0.59 1.98 0.65
C ILE A 124 0.66 2.52 -0.06
N ALA A 125 0.50 3.35 -1.10
CA ALA A 125 1.64 3.92 -1.82
C ALA A 125 2.64 4.66 -0.91
N THR A 126 2.15 5.45 0.04
CA THR A 126 2.99 6.18 1.01
C THR A 126 3.75 5.21 1.93
N THR A 127 3.13 4.09 2.31
CA THR A 127 3.77 3.05 3.11
C THR A 127 4.89 2.36 2.35
N GLU A 128 4.63 1.98 1.10
CA GLU A 128 5.61 1.33 0.23
C GLU A 128 6.82 2.25 -0.05
N GLN A 129 6.59 3.56 -0.19
CA GLN A 129 7.67 4.54 -0.29
C GLN A 129 8.50 4.66 0.99
N ALA A 130 7.85 4.64 2.15
CA ALA A 130 8.54 4.64 3.43
C ALA A 130 9.38 3.35 3.62
N TYR A 131 8.89 2.22 3.11
CA TYR A 131 9.65 0.96 3.08
C TYR A 131 10.89 1.07 2.20
N LEU A 132 10.75 1.54 0.95
CA LEU A 132 11.88 1.75 0.04
C LEU A 132 12.93 2.72 0.60
N GLU A 133 12.46 3.82 1.20
CA GLU A 133 13.33 4.80 1.85
C GLU A 133 14.09 4.17 3.02
N LEU A 134 13.41 3.43 3.90
CA LEU A 134 14.05 2.77 5.02
C LEU A 134 15.07 1.72 4.56
N ASP A 135 14.70 0.86 3.61
CA ASP A 135 15.59 -0.17 3.09
C ASP A 135 16.83 0.44 2.44
N ARG A 136 16.67 1.45 1.57
CA ARG A 136 17.80 2.18 0.97
C ARG A 136 18.69 2.79 2.06
N THR A 137 18.10 3.45 3.04
CA THR A 137 18.83 4.16 4.10
C THR A 137 19.62 3.19 4.99
N ILE A 138 19.06 2.03 5.34
CA ILE A 138 19.77 0.95 6.05
C ILE A 138 21.05 0.54 5.31
N HIS A 139 21.02 0.51 3.98
CA HIS A 139 22.15 0.06 3.15
C HIS A 139 23.19 1.16 2.90
N TYR A 140 22.76 2.40 2.68
CA TYR A 140 23.63 3.45 2.14
C TYR A 140 23.82 4.67 3.06
N ASP A 141 22.91 4.94 4.01
CA ASP A 141 22.97 6.10 4.90
C ASP A 141 22.57 5.74 6.33
N LYS A 142 23.55 5.25 7.11
CA LYS A 142 23.30 4.84 8.50
C LYS A 142 22.89 6.00 9.41
N LEU A 143 23.23 7.25 9.08
CA LEU A 143 22.84 8.41 9.89
C LEU A 143 21.39 8.79 9.65
N GLY A 144 20.89 8.63 8.42
CA GLY A 144 19.50 8.87 8.04
C GLY A 144 18.48 7.85 8.59
N VAL A 145 18.92 6.70 9.12
CA VAL A 145 18.01 5.63 9.57
C VAL A 145 17.04 6.10 10.65
N ASN A 146 17.47 7.00 11.54
CA ASN A 146 16.57 7.55 12.56
C ASN A 146 15.38 8.29 11.94
N ASP A 147 15.63 9.08 10.89
CA ASP A 147 14.60 9.89 10.25
C ASP A 147 13.66 9.03 9.40
N ALA A 148 14.20 8.02 8.71
CA ALA A 148 13.40 7.02 8.01
C ALA A 148 12.49 6.24 8.97
N LEU A 149 13.00 5.81 10.14
CA LEU A 149 12.17 5.18 11.18
C LEU A 149 11.13 6.13 11.76
N ALA A 150 11.46 7.41 11.94
CA ALA A 150 10.51 8.42 12.41
C ALA A 150 9.35 8.62 11.43
N GLN A 151 9.61 8.53 10.12
CA GLN A 151 8.58 8.56 9.10
C GLN A 151 7.64 7.34 9.19
N VAL A 152 8.20 6.13 9.32
CA VAL A 152 7.42 4.90 9.49
C VAL A 152 6.56 4.98 10.77
N GLU A 153 7.15 5.44 11.87
CA GLU A 153 6.44 5.63 13.13
C GLU A 153 5.30 6.67 13.02
N SER A 154 5.51 7.77 12.31
CA SER A 154 4.48 8.79 12.09
C SER A 154 3.28 8.23 11.33
N LEU A 155 3.49 7.38 10.33
CA LEU A 155 2.42 6.68 9.62
C LEU A 155 1.67 5.73 10.55
N TRP A 156 2.40 4.99 11.37
CA TRP A 156 1.81 4.08 12.35
C TRP A 156 0.92 4.79 13.37
N LEU A 157 1.45 5.84 14.01
CA LEU A 157 0.73 6.61 15.04
C LEU A 157 -0.54 7.28 14.48
N ARG A 158 -0.53 7.66 13.19
CA ARG A 158 -1.70 8.23 12.49
C ARG A 158 -2.67 7.18 11.96
N LYS A 159 -2.38 5.89 12.13
CA LYS A 159 -3.15 4.75 11.57
C LYS A 159 -3.23 4.80 10.04
N GLU A 160 -2.15 5.26 9.41
CA GLU A 160 -1.99 5.40 7.96
C GLU A 160 -1.00 4.38 7.38
N LEU A 161 -0.30 3.61 8.23
CA LEU A 161 0.65 2.58 7.79
C LEU A 161 -0.11 1.31 7.35
N ALA A 162 0.05 0.95 6.08
CA ALA A 162 -0.51 -0.26 5.51
C ALA A 162 0.47 -1.45 5.65
N ALA A 163 -0.03 -2.67 5.85
CA ALA A 163 0.79 -3.88 5.93
C ALA A 163 2.03 -3.74 6.86
N PRO A 164 1.87 -3.35 8.15
CA PRO A 164 2.99 -3.09 9.06
C PRO A 164 3.96 -4.27 9.22
N GLU A 165 3.47 -5.50 9.09
CA GLU A 165 4.26 -6.73 9.20
C GLU A 165 5.42 -6.81 8.20
N GLN A 166 5.32 -6.15 7.04
CA GLN A 166 6.39 -6.15 6.04
C GLN A 166 7.68 -5.51 6.56
N PHE A 167 7.60 -4.61 7.55
CA PHE A 167 8.76 -3.92 8.11
C PHE A 167 9.56 -4.78 9.10
N LEU A 168 9.01 -5.89 9.59
CA LEU A 168 9.62 -6.70 10.64
C LEU A 168 11.06 -7.17 10.34
N PRO A 169 11.41 -7.58 9.10
CA PRO A 169 12.79 -7.95 8.76
C PRO A 169 13.76 -6.76 8.88
N LEU A 170 13.36 -5.57 8.41
CA LEU A 170 14.17 -4.35 8.48
C LEU A 170 14.34 -3.88 9.93
N LEU A 171 13.26 -3.88 10.71
CA LEU A 171 13.28 -3.51 12.12
C LEU A 171 14.15 -4.48 12.94
N THR A 172 14.07 -5.79 12.66
CA THR A 172 14.92 -6.79 13.28
C THR A 172 16.39 -6.51 12.98
N ARG A 173 16.74 -6.32 11.70
CA ARG A 173 18.11 -5.99 11.28
C ARG A 173 18.62 -4.73 11.98
N ILE A 174 17.84 -3.67 12.04
CA ILE A 174 18.26 -2.45 12.73
C ILE A 174 18.50 -2.72 14.21
N SER A 175 17.55 -3.35 14.90
CA SER A 175 17.61 -3.55 16.35
C SER A 175 18.78 -4.44 16.81
N THR A 176 19.21 -5.41 16.00
CA THR A 176 20.22 -6.40 16.41
C THR A 176 21.65 -6.04 16.01
N HIS A 177 21.86 -5.20 15.01
CA HIS A 177 23.20 -4.90 14.50
C HIS A 177 23.83 -3.68 15.19
N GLU A 178 24.92 -3.90 15.92
CA GLU A 178 25.65 -2.85 16.68
C GLU A 178 26.21 -1.70 15.83
N SER A 179 26.25 -1.86 14.49
CA SER A 179 26.66 -0.79 13.60
C SER A 179 25.67 0.39 13.53
N PHE A 180 24.47 0.24 14.10
CA PHE A 180 23.49 1.31 14.25
C PHE A 180 23.56 1.94 15.65
N MET A 181 23.31 3.25 15.71
CA MET A 181 23.26 4.01 16.97
C MET A 181 22.26 3.38 17.95
N HIS A 182 22.57 3.41 19.25
CA HIS A 182 21.69 2.82 20.29
C HIS A 182 20.25 3.33 20.21
N LEU A 183 20.06 4.65 20.05
CA LEU A 183 18.74 5.27 19.90
C LEU A 183 17.93 4.67 18.74
N VAL A 184 18.59 4.40 17.62
CA VAL A 184 17.98 3.85 16.40
C VAL A 184 17.57 2.39 16.63
N ARG A 185 18.43 1.61 17.32
CA ARG A 185 18.14 0.23 17.69
C ARG A 185 16.95 0.14 18.64
N ASP A 186 16.91 0.98 19.66
CA ASP A 186 15.82 1.04 20.63
C ASP A 186 14.48 1.42 19.95
N ARG A 187 14.49 2.39 19.03
CA ARG A 187 13.29 2.76 18.25
C ARG A 187 12.80 1.59 17.40
N ALA A 188 13.70 0.92 16.67
CA ALA A 188 13.33 -0.21 15.83
C ALA A 188 12.77 -1.39 16.63
N ALA A 189 13.37 -1.67 17.80
CA ALA A 189 12.87 -2.70 18.71
C ALA A 189 11.45 -2.39 19.19
N ARG A 190 11.18 -1.14 19.63
CA ARG A 190 9.83 -0.73 20.04
C ARG A 190 8.82 -0.83 18.90
N LEU A 191 9.15 -0.32 17.69
CA LEU A 191 8.23 -0.41 16.55
C LEU A 191 7.91 -1.86 16.19
N LYS A 192 8.89 -2.76 16.28
CA LYS A 192 8.68 -4.19 16.06
C LYS A 192 7.69 -4.77 17.08
N ASP A 193 7.83 -4.40 18.35
CA ASP A 193 6.91 -4.84 19.41
C ASP A 193 5.50 -4.27 19.18
N GLU A 194 5.37 -3.01 18.76
CA GLU A 194 4.09 -2.39 18.44
C GLU A 194 3.39 -3.06 17.23
N PHE A 195 4.14 -3.41 16.18
CA PHE A 195 3.59 -4.06 14.97
C PHE A 195 3.18 -5.51 15.21
N THR A 196 3.74 -6.16 16.22
CA THR A 196 3.41 -7.53 16.60
C THR A 196 2.42 -7.60 17.77
N ALA A 197 2.10 -6.47 18.39
CA ALA A 197 1.11 -6.41 19.46
C ALA A 197 -0.27 -6.76 18.90
N PRO A 198 -1.06 -7.60 19.61
CA PRO A 198 -2.44 -7.85 19.23
C PRO A 198 -3.22 -6.53 19.22
N ALA A 199 -4.10 -6.35 18.23
CA ALA A 199 -4.80 -5.11 17.92
C ALA A 199 -5.52 -4.43 19.12
N ASP A 200 -5.86 -5.20 20.16
CA ASP A 200 -6.48 -4.70 21.39
C ASP A 200 -5.53 -3.88 22.30
N ARG A 201 -4.20 -3.94 22.11
CA ARG A 201 -3.21 -3.17 22.89
C ARG A 201 -2.69 -1.91 22.22
N ALA A 202 -2.90 -1.74 20.92
CA ALA A 202 -2.40 -0.57 20.17
C ALA A 202 -3.14 0.73 20.51
N SER A 203 -4.16 0.69 21.38
CA SER A 203 -4.84 1.87 21.93
C SER A 203 -4.31 2.35 23.27
N ASP A 204 -3.42 1.60 23.93
CA ASP A 204 -2.84 2.05 25.20
C ASP A 204 -1.72 3.06 24.96
N PRO A 205 -1.73 4.22 25.64
CA PRO A 205 -0.66 5.19 25.51
C PRO A 205 0.65 4.59 26.02
N PRO A 206 1.80 4.97 25.44
CA PRO A 206 3.09 4.45 25.87
C PRO A 206 3.32 4.74 27.35
N PRO A 207 3.95 3.82 28.10
CA PRO A 207 4.25 4.05 29.51
C PRO A 207 5.11 5.30 29.65
N SER A 208 4.65 6.23 30.49
CA SER A 208 5.39 7.45 30.81
C SER A 208 6.72 7.06 31.45
N LYS A 209 7.83 7.50 30.85
CA LYS A 209 9.15 7.50 31.52
C LYS A 209 9.21 8.61 32.55
#